data_AF-A0A924KBB4-F1
#
_entry.id   AF-A0A924KBB4-F1
#
_cell.length_a   1.000
_cell.length_b   1.000
_cell.length_c   1.000
_cell.angle_alpha   90.00
_cell.angle_beta   90.00
_cell.angle_gamma   90.00
#
_symmetry.space_group_name_H-M   'P 1'
#
loop_
_entity.id
_entity.type
_entity.pdbx_description
1 polymer ?
#
loop_
_entity_poly.entity_id
_entity_poly.type
_entity_poly.pdbx_seq_one_letter_code
_entity_poly.pdbx_strand_id
1 'polypeptide(L)'
;MIPFFLMLGNGNHHLDSEQSFCPFKMLTGFPCPGCGITKSLVYFYQGDLYKSLTFHILGPFVIFFCVLTMIVLIVELKTQRTYFDAILYNKKVAYALAFFLGVYHFARLVYFINSNTWDSILLQSIWK
;
A
#
# COMPACT_ATOMS: atom_id res chain seq x y z
N MET A 1 -5.90 8.89 5.97
CA MET A 1 -5.56 9.78 4.85
C MET A 1 -6.13 9.20 3.57
N ILE A 2 -7.09 9.89 2.95
CA ILE A 2 -7.68 9.45 1.68
C ILE A 2 -6.70 9.82 0.55
N PRO A 3 -6.30 8.88 -0.33
CA PRO A 3 -5.35 9.13 -1.43
C PRO A 3 -5.73 10.33 -2.30
N PHE A 4 -7.03 10.56 -2.49
CA PHE A 4 -7.58 11.67 -3.27
C PHE A 4 -7.15 13.05 -2.75
N PHE A 5 -7.20 13.30 -1.44
CA PHE A 5 -6.77 14.59 -0.87
C PHE A 5 -5.25 14.80 -1.00
N LEU A 6 -4.47 13.73 -0.90
CA LEU A 6 -3.02 13.79 -1.11
C LEU A 6 -2.67 14.05 -2.57
N MET A 7 -3.45 13.50 -3.51
CA MET A 7 -3.28 13.74 -4.93
C MET A 7 -3.57 15.20 -5.31
N LEU A 8 -4.62 15.81 -4.74
CA LEU A 8 -4.95 17.23 -4.94
C LEU A 8 -3.86 18.18 -4.42
N GLY A 9 -3.15 17.80 -3.36
CA GLY A 9 -2.03 18.57 -2.81
C GLY A 9 -0.67 18.30 -3.47
N ASN A 10 -0.54 17.26 -4.32
CA ASN A 10 0.74 16.82 -4.88
C ASN A 10 1.14 17.57 -6.17
N GLY A 11 0.78 18.86 -6.30
CA GLY A 11 1.03 19.66 -7.50
C GLY A 11 2.51 19.80 -7.89
N ASN A 12 3.46 19.71 -6.93
CA ASN A 12 4.90 19.80 -7.19
C ASN A 12 5.72 18.60 -6.68
N HIS A 13 5.17 17.37 -6.67
CA HIS A 13 5.89 16.15 -6.24
C HIS A 13 6.44 16.18 -4.80
N HIS A 14 5.87 17.00 -3.90
CA HIS A 14 6.29 17.10 -2.49
C HIS A 14 6.11 15.79 -1.69
N LEU A 15 5.36 14.82 -2.21
CA LEU A 15 5.18 13.52 -1.58
C LEU A 15 6.48 12.72 -1.44
N ASP A 16 7.55 13.07 -2.15
CA ASP A 16 8.85 12.37 -2.07
C ASP A 16 9.60 12.67 -0.78
N SER A 17 9.60 13.94 -0.35
CA SER A 17 10.35 14.44 0.80
C SER A 17 9.49 14.66 2.04
N GLU A 18 8.18 14.90 1.87
CA GLU A 18 7.34 15.25 3.01
C GLU A 18 6.91 14.03 3.82
N GLN A 19 7.10 14.18 5.13
CA GLN A 19 6.53 13.32 6.16
C GLN A 19 5.01 13.36 5.98
N SER A 20 4.44 12.30 5.39
CA SER A 20 2.99 12.14 5.35
C SER A 20 2.47 12.26 6.78
N PHE A 21 1.45 13.11 7.02
CA PHE A 21 0.77 13.32 8.32
C PHE A 21 0.05 12.04 8.79
N CYS A 22 0.86 11.03 9.07
CA CYS A 22 0.49 9.67 9.39
C CYS A 22 0.57 9.59 10.91
N PRO A 23 -0.56 9.57 11.64
CA PRO A 23 -0.54 9.61 13.10
C PRO A 23 0.34 8.51 13.70
N PHE A 24 0.33 7.32 13.07
CA PHE A 24 1.21 6.22 13.46
C PHE A 24 2.70 6.55 13.34
N LYS A 25 3.13 7.11 12.20
CA LYS A 25 4.54 7.47 11.98
C LYS A 25 4.96 8.62 12.89
N MET A 26 4.06 9.59 13.10
CA MET A 26 4.27 10.71 14.02
C MET A 26 4.36 10.26 15.48
N LEU A 27 3.55 9.28 15.90
CA LEU A 27 3.56 8.80 17.29
C LEU A 27 4.69 7.80 17.57
N THR A 28 5.11 7.01 16.59
CA THR A 28 6.03 5.88 16.83
C THR A 28 7.37 5.99 16.12
N GLY A 29 7.50 6.90 15.14
CA GLY A 29 8.65 6.98 14.24
C GLY A 29 8.72 5.85 13.20
N PHE A 30 7.90 4.79 13.34
CA PHE A 30 7.96 3.63 12.46
C PHE A 30 7.17 3.83 11.16
N PRO A 31 7.70 3.35 10.02
CA PRO A 31 6.97 3.37 8.76
C PRO A 31 5.81 2.37 8.81
N CYS A 32 4.58 2.84 8.66
CA CYS A 32 3.45 1.93 8.48
C CYS A 32 3.29 1.57 6.99
N PRO A 33 2.83 0.33 6.69
CA PRO A 33 2.62 -0.11 5.31
C PRO A 33 1.57 0.73 4.59
N GLY A 34 0.54 1.20 5.31
CA GLY A 34 -0.54 2.00 4.75
C GLY A 34 -0.05 3.33 4.15
N CYS A 35 0.82 4.06 4.83
CA CYS A 35 1.30 5.36 4.34
C CYS A 35 2.20 5.20 3.08
N GLY A 36 2.94 4.09 2.95
CA GLY A 36 3.67 3.75 1.73
C GLY A 36 2.77 3.32 0.56
N ILE A 37 1.75 2.49 0.82
CA ILE A 37 0.75 2.09 -0.19
C ILE A 37 0.02 3.33 -0.73
N THR A 38 -0.38 4.25 0.14
CA THR A 38 -1.06 5.48 -0.29
C THR A 38 -0.20 6.33 -1.22
N LYS A 39 1.09 6.55 -0.92
CA LYS A 39 2.01 7.27 -1.82
C LYS A 39 2.16 6.55 -3.16
N SER A 40 2.31 5.22 -3.11
CA SER A 40 2.39 4.38 -4.30
C SER A 40 1.13 4.49 -5.20
N LEU A 41 -0.07 4.51 -4.60
CA LEU A 41 -1.33 4.69 -5.32
C LEU A 41 -1.42 6.08 -5.97
N VAL A 42 -1.02 7.14 -5.26
CA VAL A 42 -1.01 8.50 -5.84
C VAL A 42 -0.12 8.56 -7.08
N TYR A 43 1.10 8.02 -7.02
CA TYR A 43 2.00 7.97 -8.17
C TYR A 43 1.47 7.11 -9.31
N PHE A 44 0.79 6.00 -8.99
CA PHE A 44 0.12 5.19 -10.01
C PHE A 44 -0.93 6.01 -10.76
N TYR A 45 -1.79 6.74 -10.04
CA TYR A 45 -2.83 7.59 -10.65
C TYR A 45 -2.26 8.79 -11.43
N GLN A 46 -1.06 9.24 -11.08
CA GLN A 46 -0.33 10.26 -11.85
C GLN A 46 0.37 9.69 -13.11
N GLY A 47 0.34 8.37 -13.31
CA GLY A 47 0.97 7.70 -14.45
C GLY A 47 2.45 7.35 -14.24
N ASP A 48 3.03 7.65 -13.08
CA ASP A 48 4.42 7.32 -12.75
C ASP A 48 4.48 5.93 -12.09
N LEU A 49 4.47 4.90 -12.93
CA LEU A 49 4.55 3.50 -12.49
C LEU A 49 5.88 3.17 -11.80
N TYR A 50 6.96 3.83 -12.20
CA TYR A 50 8.28 3.60 -11.62
C TYR A 50 8.34 4.08 -10.17
N LYS A 51 7.91 5.33 -9.91
CA LYS A 51 7.78 5.83 -8.54
C LYS A 51 6.77 5.02 -7.74
N SER A 52 5.64 4.67 -8.33
CA SER A 52 4.62 3.85 -7.67
C SER A 52 5.20 2.54 -7.11
N LEU A 53 5.94 1.79 -7.94
CA LEU A 53 6.60 0.54 -7.53
C LEU A 53 7.68 0.78 -6.47
N THR A 54 8.44 1.86 -6.60
CA THR A 54 9.51 2.24 -5.67
C THR A 54 8.98 2.51 -4.26
N PHE A 55 7.83 3.18 -4.13
CA PHE A 55 7.22 3.45 -2.82
C PHE A 55 6.65 2.20 -2.16
N HIS A 56 5.89 1.41 -2.91
CA HIS A 56 5.32 0.16 -2.42
C HIS A 56 4.85 -0.74 -3.56
N ILE A 57 5.39 -1.95 -3.68
CA ILE A 57 4.99 -2.91 -4.72
C ILE A 57 3.49 -3.26 -4.70
N LEU A 58 2.88 -3.25 -3.51
CA LEU A 58 1.44 -3.48 -3.35
C LEU A 58 0.54 -2.38 -3.93
N GLY A 59 1.01 -1.16 -4.19
CA GLY A 59 0.12 -0.11 -4.72
C GLY A 59 -0.47 -0.48 -6.09
N PRO A 60 0.37 -0.75 -7.11
CA PRO A 60 -0.12 -1.26 -8.39
C PRO A 60 -0.89 -2.58 -8.27
N PHE A 61 -0.48 -3.46 -7.36
CA PHE A 61 -1.14 -4.75 -7.15
C PHE A 61 -2.57 -4.59 -6.62
N VAL A 62 -2.81 -3.63 -5.71
CA VAL A 62 -4.16 -3.30 -5.23
C VAL A 62 -5.04 -2.81 -6.37
N ILE A 63 -4.54 -1.95 -7.25
CA ILE A 63 -5.31 -1.48 -8.41
C ILE A 63 -5.61 -2.62 -9.37
N PHE A 64 -4.61 -3.46 -9.68
CA PHE A 64 -4.81 -4.65 -10.52
C PHE A 64 -5.87 -5.59 -9.93
N PHE A 65 -5.80 -5.85 -8.64
CA PHE A 65 -6.78 -6.69 -7.93
C PHE A 65 -8.18 -6.08 -8.02
N CYS A 66 -8.34 -4.77 -7.79
CA CYS A 66 -9.63 -4.09 -7.92
C CYS A 66 -10.20 -4.20 -9.35
N VAL A 67 -9.38 -3.99 -10.38
CA VAL A 67 -9.80 -4.11 -11.79
C VAL A 67 -10.20 -5.54 -12.13
N LEU A 68 -9.42 -6.54 -11.70
CA LEU A 68 -9.75 -7.95 -11.89
C LEU A 68 -11.07 -8.31 -11.23
N THR A 69 -11.26 -7.87 -9.97
CA THR A 69 -12.49 -8.07 -9.20
C THR A 69 -13.69 -7.47 -9.94
N MET A 70 -13.54 -6.25 -10.46
CA MET A 70 -14.59 -5.59 -11.25
C MET A 70 -14.92 -6.36 -12.54
N ILE A 71 -13.92 -6.86 -13.27
CA ILE A 71 -14.13 -7.67 -14.48
C ILE A 71 -14.88 -8.97 -14.14
N VAL A 72 -14.46 -9.68 -13.09
CA VAL A 72 -15.13 -10.92 -12.67
C VAL A 72 -16.58 -10.65 -12.31
N LEU A 73 -16.86 -9.59 -11.55
CA LEU A 73 -18.24 -9.20 -11.18
C LEU A 73 -19.08 -8.84 -12.42
N ILE A 74 -18.51 -8.14 -13.40
CA ILE A 74 -19.21 -7.81 -14.66
C ILE A 74 -19.54 -9.09 -15.46
N VAL A 75 -18.59 -10.04 -15.53
CA VAL A 75 -18.79 -11.33 -16.20
C VAL A 75 -19.86 -12.14 -15.48
N GLU A 76 -19.83 -12.17 -14.14
CA GLU A 76 -20.80 -12.85 -13.31
C GLU A 76 -22.22 -12.30 -13.51
N LEU A 77 -22.38 -10.97 -13.52
CA LEU A 77 -23.66 -10.32 -13.81
C LEU A 77 -24.22 -10.72 -15.18
N LYS A 78 -23.36 -10.85 -16.20
CA LYS A 78 -23.77 -11.28 -17.55
C LYS A 78 -24.07 -12.78 -17.65
N THR A 79 -23.34 -13.61 -16.91
CA THR A 79 -23.37 -15.07 -17.07
C THR A 79 -24.33 -15.74 -16.07
N GLN A 80 -24.82 -15.02 -15.05
CA GLN A 80 -25.67 -15.55 -13.97
C GLN A 80 -25.05 -16.79 -13.28
N ARG A 81 -23.71 -16.85 -13.26
CA ARG A 81 -22.89 -17.94 -12.73
C ARG A 81 -21.93 -17.34 -11.71
N THR A 82 -21.81 -17.95 -10.54
CA THR A 82 -20.93 -17.50 -9.45
C THR A 82 -19.49 -17.94 -9.69
N TYR A 83 -18.70 -17.11 -10.36
CA TYR A 83 -17.26 -17.35 -10.56
C TYR A 83 -16.43 -16.72 -9.45
N PHE A 84 -16.96 -15.66 -8.82
CA PHE A 84 -16.31 -14.93 -7.74
C PHE A 84 -15.93 -15.83 -6.57
N ASP A 85 -16.87 -16.65 -6.09
CA ASP A 85 -16.64 -17.53 -4.93
C ASP A 85 -15.59 -18.62 -5.21
N ALA A 86 -15.55 -19.13 -6.44
CA ALA A 86 -14.63 -20.19 -6.83
C ALA A 86 -13.18 -19.69 -6.99
N ILE A 87 -12.99 -18.48 -7.51
CA ILE A 87 -11.67 -17.91 -7.83
C ILE A 87 -11.12 -17.05 -6.70
N LEU A 88 -11.92 -16.13 -6.15
CA LEU A 88 -11.48 -15.14 -5.15
C LEU A 88 -11.69 -15.60 -3.70
N TYR A 89 -12.70 -16.43 -3.42
CA TYR A 89 -13.02 -16.87 -2.06
C TYR A 89 -12.46 -18.26 -1.70
N ASN A 90 -11.43 -18.72 -2.41
CA ASN A 90 -10.74 -19.94 -2.04
C ASN A 90 -9.87 -19.69 -0.79
N LYS A 91 -10.21 -20.34 0.33
CA LYS A 91 -9.47 -20.23 1.60
C LYS A 91 -7.96 -20.43 1.42
N LYS A 92 -7.54 -21.31 0.50
CA LYS A 92 -6.12 -21.54 0.21
C LYS A 92 -5.43 -20.30 -0.36
N VAL A 93 -6.09 -19.61 -1.29
CA VAL A 93 -5.56 -18.36 -1.89
C VAL A 93 -5.50 -17.28 -0.83
N ALA A 94 -6.56 -17.12 -0.03
CA ALA A 94 -6.59 -16.14 1.05
C ALA A 94 -5.45 -16.36 2.07
N TYR A 95 -5.24 -17.60 2.53
CA TYR A 95 -4.14 -17.92 3.45
C TYR A 95 -2.76 -17.75 2.80
N ALA A 96 -2.58 -18.16 1.55
CA ALA A 96 -1.30 -18.00 0.84
C ALA A 96 -0.94 -16.52 0.67
N LEU A 97 -1.91 -15.69 0.28
CA LEU A 97 -1.73 -14.26 0.06
C LEU A 97 -1.49 -13.53 1.39
N ALA A 98 -2.22 -13.89 2.45
CA ALA A 98 -2.00 -13.37 3.80
C ALA A 98 -0.61 -13.75 4.35
N PHE A 99 -0.19 -15.00 4.17
CA PHE A 99 1.14 -15.45 4.58
C PHE A 99 2.25 -14.70 3.83
N PHE A 100 2.15 -14.60 2.50
CA PHE A 100 3.12 -13.87 1.68
C PHE A 100 3.23 -12.40 2.07
N LEU A 101 2.10 -11.71 2.24
CA LEU A 101 2.03 -10.32 2.70
C LEU A 101 2.65 -10.16 4.10
N GLY A 102 2.31 -11.05 5.03
CA GLY A 102 2.82 -11.04 6.39
C GLY A 102 4.35 -11.18 6.42
N VAL A 103 4.89 -12.15 5.70
CA VAL A 103 6.34 -12.38 5.59
C VAL A 103 7.03 -11.17 4.96
N TYR A 104 6.49 -10.62 3.86
CA TYR A 104 7.06 -9.43 3.21
C TYR A 104 7.11 -8.22 4.14
N HIS A 105 6.02 -7.94 4.86
CA HIS A 105 5.96 -6.80 5.79
C HIS A 105 6.86 -7.00 7.01
N PHE A 106 6.96 -8.23 7.51
CA PHE A 106 7.87 -8.57 8.60
C PHE A 106 9.33 -8.40 8.18
N ALA A 107 9.73 -8.93 7.02
CA ALA A 107 11.07 -8.77 6.48
C ALA A 107 11.43 -7.30 6.24
N ARG A 108 10.49 -6.50 5.70
CA ARG A 108 10.68 -5.06 5.51
C ARG A 108 10.86 -4.32 6.83
N LEU A 109 10.10 -4.68 7.87
CA LEU A 109 10.23 -4.10 9.20
C LEU A 109 11.59 -4.42 9.82
N VAL A 110 12.04 -5.68 9.72
CA VAL A 110 13.36 -6.10 10.18
C VAL A 110 14.47 -5.36 9.44
N TYR A 111 14.37 -5.24 8.11
CA TYR A 111 15.33 -4.48 7.32
C TYR A 111 15.37 -3.00 7.73
N PHE A 112 14.21 -2.39 7.98
CA PHE A 112 14.12 -1.01 8.45
C PHE A 112 14.78 -0.82 9.82
N ILE A 113 14.54 -1.74 10.77
CA ILE A 113 15.16 -1.70 12.10
C ILE A 113 16.68 -1.89 12.02
N ASN A 114 17.16 -2.80 11.17
CA ASN A 114 18.60 -3.04 11.03
C ASN A 114 19.35 -1.89 10.32
N SER A 115 18.67 -1.13 9.47
CA SER A 115 19.27 -0.02 8.71
C SER A 115 19.20 1.34 9.43
N ASN A 116 18.38 1.47 10.48
CA ASN A 116 18.16 2.75 11.16
C ASN A 116 18.51 2.65 12.65
N THR A 117 19.25 3.63 13.14
CA THR A 117 19.50 3.80 14.58
C THR A 117 18.23 4.23 15.31
N TRP A 118 18.08 3.86 16.58
CA TRP A 118 16.93 4.27 17.39
C TRP A 118 16.75 5.79 17.46
N ASP A 119 17.84 6.56 17.48
CA ASP A 119 17.80 8.02 17.45
C ASP A 119 17.16 8.59 16.18
N SER A 120 17.45 8.01 15.02
CA SER A 120 16.88 8.46 13.74
C SER A 120 15.39 8.10 13.61
N ILE A 121 14.93 7.05 14.29
CA ILE A 121 13.51 6.67 14.35
C ILE A 121 12.76 7.65 15.28
N LEU A 122 13.32 7.95 16.45
CA LEU A 122 12.71 8.88 17.41
C LEU A 122 12.64 10.32 16.88
N LEU A 123 13.62 10.76 16.08
CA LEU A 123 13.58 12.06 15.39
C LEU A 123 12.42 12.21 14.39
N GLN A 124 11.85 11.10 13.90
CA GLN A 124 10.67 11.14 13.03
C GLN A 124 9.36 11.17 13.83
N SER A 125 9.43 11.01 15.15
CA SER A 125 8.29 11.07 16.05
C SER A 125 8.15 12.46 16.68
N ILE A 126 6.94 12.80 17.13
CA ILE A 126 6.64 14.09 17.78
C ILE A 126 7.22 14.22 19.20
N TRP A 127 7.86 13.18 19.71
CA TRP A 127 8.38 13.12 21.08
C TRP A 127 9.78 13.74 21.22
N LYS A 128 10.43 14.10 20.12
CA LYS A 128 11.79 14.65 20.06
C LYS A 128 11.80 15.80 19.06
#